data_AF-A0A1Y3NDC3-F1
#
_entry.id   AF-A0A1Y3NDC3-F1
#
_cell.length_a   1.000
_cell.length_b   1.000
_cell.length_c   1.000
_cell.angle_alpha   90.00
_cell.angle_beta   90.00
_cell.angle_gamma   90.00
#
_symmetry.space_group_name_H-M   'P 1'
#
loop_
_entity.id
_entity.type
_entity.pdbx_description
1 polymer ?
#
loop_
_entity_poly.entity_id
_entity_poly.type
_entity_poly.pdbx_seq_one_letter_code
_entity_poly.pdbx_strand_id
1 'polypeptide(L)'
;EIFESADDKTVERLYNDKYIFMKYWYLPSRDYAKTILPGYKKGISGTTIGGYNIGIGGYLNEERRKAAVTALEYITSKKVQKKFIMERGLFSGILSLYDDKDVCNVIDCKFFKSFQPIARPTYITSDYNTYSEKFRNSIYKYLYENEDLIQSIRNILNLSKFYYIKISGEWDYVGMLFFILKIMVIGVMVVSLSVLKNSDTKVNFKFMSSCLWIMVVIGCIISLCSGFIGYGEVTKFKCHMKPILLSLGYSLITIPFLCKLIINSSDHHQLSEWVKNKTVIFISIMILLNLATIGLSFALSIEVEKITDVTGEFFKICKISGFINYFIMILLFSINMITSILIIILSFIERNIMETVRDIRLITIVVIVDIILVIIFICLSNNNFNTYESCFLAYESIFFVFSLSNYSILYGYRMLWDVFKRSYSHENNTETFAGFESKCSKISSPDLNNEENIEKSAMENV
;
A
#
# COMPACT_ATOMS: atom_id res chain seq x y z
N GLU A 1 -15.41 -40.89 -16.82
CA GLU A 1 -15.99 -41.99 -16.00
C GLU A 1 -17.46 -41.71 -15.61
N ILE A 2 -18.19 -42.67 -15.03
CA ILE A 2 -19.63 -42.53 -14.68
C ILE A 2 -19.89 -41.35 -13.72
N PHE A 3 -18.94 -41.00 -12.86
CA PHE A 3 -19.09 -39.90 -11.92
C PHE A 3 -18.93 -38.50 -12.58
N GLU A 4 -18.46 -38.43 -13.83
CA GLU A 4 -18.35 -37.18 -14.61
C GLU A 4 -19.55 -36.98 -15.52
N SER A 5 -20.44 -37.97 -15.61
CA SER A 5 -21.58 -37.86 -16.49
C SER A 5 -22.55 -36.79 -16.01
N ALA A 6 -23.15 -36.09 -16.95
CA ALA A 6 -24.17 -35.12 -16.67
C ALA A 6 -25.41 -35.76 -16.01
N ASP A 7 -26.25 -34.88 -15.46
CA ASP A 7 -27.46 -35.26 -14.72
C ASP A 7 -28.41 -36.10 -15.58
N ASP A 8 -28.42 -35.93 -16.89
CA ASP A 8 -29.21 -36.71 -17.86
C ASP A 8 -28.92 -38.22 -17.78
N LYS A 9 -27.64 -38.62 -17.73
CA LYS A 9 -27.25 -40.03 -17.60
C LYS A 9 -27.61 -40.60 -16.23
N THR A 10 -27.54 -39.77 -15.19
CA THR A 10 -27.98 -40.14 -13.84
C THR A 10 -29.48 -40.39 -13.82
N VAL A 11 -30.25 -39.50 -14.45
CA VAL A 11 -31.69 -39.64 -14.62
C VAL A 11 -32.04 -40.88 -15.44
N GLU A 12 -31.38 -41.12 -16.57
CA GLU A 12 -31.60 -42.31 -17.40
C GLU A 12 -31.44 -43.60 -16.58
N ARG A 13 -30.39 -43.70 -15.76
CA ARG A 13 -30.15 -44.85 -14.89
C ARG A 13 -31.18 -44.99 -13.80
N LEU A 14 -31.63 -43.88 -13.22
CA LEU A 14 -32.74 -43.83 -12.27
C LEU A 14 -34.02 -44.38 -12.91
N TYR A 15 -34.31 -44.03 -14.17
CA TYR A 15 -35.49 -44.53 -14.87
C TYR A 15 -35.41 -46.02 -15.23
N ASN A 16 -34.22 -46.53 -15.48
CA ASN A 16 -33.97 -47.91 -15.87
C ASN A 16 -33.67 -48.87 -14.71
N ASP A 17 -33.69 -48.39 -13.45
CA ASP A 17 -33.33 -49.15 -12.25
C ASP A 17 -31.94 -49.83 -12.32
N LYS A 18 -31.00 -49.20 -13.03
CA LYS A 18 -29.62 -49.72 -13.25
C LYS A 18 -28.59 -49.02 -12.36
N TYR A 19 -28.73 -49.15 -11.05
CA TYR A 19 -27.79 -48.58 -10.08
C TYR A 19 -27.79 -49.35 -8.75
N ILE A 20 -26.68 -49.26 -8.00
CA ILE A 20 -26.58 -49.72 -6.60
C ILE A 20 -26.61 -48.51 -5.68
N PHE A 21 -25.74 -47.53 -5.96
CA PHE A 21 -25.72 -46.23 -5.32
C PHE A 21 -25.78 -45.14 -6.38
N MET A 22 -26.51 -44.08 -6.08
CA MET A 22 -26.65 -42.94 -6.98
C MET A 22 -26.88 -41.66 -6.19
N LYS A 23 -26.27 -40.57 -6.66
CA LYS A 23 -26.46 -39.23 -6.10
C LYS A 23 -27.29 -38.43 -7.08
N TYR A 24 -28.46 -37.96 -6.63
CA TYR A 24 -29.31 -37.08 -7.42
C TYR A 24 -30.11 -36.14 -6.51
N TRP A 25 -30.81 -35.18 -7.13
CA TRP A 25 -31.77 -34.33 -6.43
C TRP A 25 -32.88 -35.18 -5.80
N TYR A 26 -33.45 -34.68 -4.69
CA TYR A 26 -34.55 -35.36 -4.02
C TYR A 26 -35.77 -35.46 -4.93
N LEU A 27 -36.25 -36.68 -5.15
CA LEU A 27 -37.45 -36.98 -5.94
C LEU A 27 -38.48 -37.66 -5.03
N PRO A 28 -39.64 -37.03 -4.78
CA PRO A 28 -40.63 -37.57 -3.85
C PRO A 28 -41.37 -38.81 -4.38
N SER A 29 -41.48 -38.97 -5.69
CA SER A 29 -42.42 -39.88 -6.35
C SER A 29 -41.96 -41.33 -6.51
N ARG A 30 -40.93 -41.78 -5.79
CA ARG A 30 -40.39 -43.13 -5.97
C ARG A 30 -39.84 -43.76 -4.70
N ASP A 31 -40.02 -45.08 -4.62
CA ASP A 31 -39.66 -45.95 -3.50
C ASP A 31 -38.24 -46.48 -3.62
N TYR A 32 -37.27 -45.62 -3.31
CA TYR A 32 -35.89 -46.05 -3.09
C TYR A 32 -35.46 -45.74 -1.67
N ALA A 33 -34.54 -46.55 -1.14
CA ALA A 33 -33.86 -46.26 0.11
C ALA A 33 -33.05 -44.97 -0.03
N LYS A 34 -33.37 -43.97 0.79
CA LYS A 34 -32.69 -42.68 0.82
C LYS A 34 -31.71 -42.68 1.98
N THR A 35 -30.52 -42.14 1.76
CA THR A 35 -29.50 -41.97 2.80
C THR A 35 -28.90 -40.57 2.72
N ILE A 36 -28.39 -40.08 3.84
CA ILE A 36 -27.73 -38.77 3.89
C ILE A 36 -26.43 -38.81 3.09
N LEU A 37 -26.09 -37.68 2.47
CA LEU A 37 -24.78 -37.53 1.84
C LEU A 37 -23.69 -37.64 2.92
N PRO A 38 -22.65 -38.46 2.72
CA PRO A 38 -21.57 -38.57 3.69
C PRO A 38 -20.85 -37.22 3.83
N GLY A 39 -20.61 -36.81 5.07
CA GLY A 39 -19.77 -35.66 5.41
C GLY A 39 -18.36 -36.07 5.80
N TYR A 40 -17.54 -35.09 6.19
CA TYR A 40 -16.13 -35.30 6.54
C TYR A 40 -15.90 -36.08 7.85
N LYS A 41 -16.94 -36.27 8.67
CA LYS A 41 -16.93 -37.07 9.90
C LYS A 41 -18.15 -37.99 9.96
N LYS A 42 -18.01 -39.11 10.66
CA LYS A 42 -19.12 -40.03 10.94
C LYS A 42 -20.27 -39.29 11.64
N GLY A 43 -21.49 -39.49 11.14
CA GLY A 43 -22.69 -38.82 11.66
C GLY A 43 -22.88 -37.38 11.20
N ILE A 44 -21.97 -36.84 10.37
CA ILE A 44 -22.13 -35.52 9.74
C ILE A 44 -22.57 -35.70 8.29
N SER A 45 -23.59 -34.93 7.87
CA SER A 45 -24.04 -34.93 6.48
C SER A 45 -23.28 -33.90 5.63
N GLY A 46 -22.97 -34.23 4.38
CA GLY A 46 -22.41 -33.30 3.38
C GLY A 46 -23.44 -32.43 2.66
N THR A 47 -24.63 -32.22 3.25
CA THR A 47 -25.72 -31.47 2.63
C THR A 47 -25.40 -29.97 2.57
N THR A 48 -25.71 -29.31 1.46
CA THR A 48 -25.56 -27.84 1.30
C THR A 48 -26.93 -27.17 1.28
N ILE A 49 -27.00 -25.94 1.78
CA ILE A 49 -28.16 -25.06 1.58
C ILE A 49 -28.27 -24.72 0.09
N GLY A 50 -29.47 -24.85 -0.45
CA GLY A 50 -29.88 -24.37 -1.76
C GLY A 50 -31.29 -23.78 -1.66
N GLY A 51 -31.74 -23.09 -2.70
CA GLY A 51 -33.08 -22.50 -2.71
C GLY A 51 -33.23 -21.38 -3.73
N TYR A 52 -34.33 -20.65 -3.61
CA TYR A 52 -34.66 -19.51 -4.45
C TYR A 52 -34.35 -18.21 -3.72
N ASN A 53 -33.76 -17.26 -4.42
CA ASN A 53 -33.67 -15.87 -3.95
C ASN A 53 -34.95 -15.16 -4.36
N ILE A 54 -35.67 -14.60 -3.39
CA ILE A 54 -36.87 -13.81 -3.65
C ILE A 54 -36.60 -12.37 -3.22
N GLY A 55 -36.78 -11.43 -4.15
CA GLY A 55 -36.58 -10.00 -3.91
C GLY A 55 -37.87 -9.21 -4.13
N ILE A 56 -38.07 -8.18 -3.31
CA ILE A 56 -39.14 -7.19 -3.52
C ILE A 56 -38.52 -5.95 -4.17
N GLY A 57 -39.09 -5.49 -5.28
CA GLY A 57 -38.59 -4.32 -5.99
C GLY A 57 -38.61 -3.06 -5.12
N GLY A 58 -37.45 -2.42 -4.93
CA GLY A 58 -37.31 -1.23 -4.09
C GLY A 58 -38.07 0.00 -4.60
N TYR A 59 -38.38 0.03 -5.91
CA TYR A 59 -39.13 1.10 -6.58
C TYR A 59 -40.65 1.01 -6.38
N LEU A 60 -41.17 -0.07 -5.75
CA LEU A 60 -42.60 -0.20 -5.49
C LEU A 60 -43.05 0.84 -4.44
N ASN A 61 -44.25 1.40 -4.64
CA ASN A 61 -44.89 2.23 -3.63
C ASN A 61 -45.20 1.41 -2.36
N GLU A 62 -45.45 2.10 -1.24
CA GLU A 62 -45.60 1.46 0.06
C GLU A 62 -46.70 0.40 0.09
N GLU A 63 -47.85 0.69 -0.53
CA GLU A 63 -48.99 -0.22 -0.61
C GLU A 63 -48.63 -1.52 -1.35
N ARG A 64 -48.05 -1.43 -2.56
CA ARG A 64 -47.64 -2.61 -3.34
C ARG A 64 -46.53 -3.39 -2.64
N ARG A 65 -45.64 -2.68 -1.95
CA ARG A 65 -44.57 -3.31 -1.17
C ARG A 65 -45.15 -4.11 -0.01
N LYS A 66 -46.11 -3.56 0.73
CA LYS A 66 -46.83 -4.27 1.80
C LYS A 66 -47.58 -5.48 1.26
N ALA A 67 -48.29 -5.35 0.14
CA ALA A 67 -48.98 -6.47 -0.49
C ALA A 67 -48.01 -7.59 -0.91
N ALA A 68 -46.85 -7.24 -1.46
CA ALA A 68 -45.80 -8.19 -1.80
C ALA A 68 -45.25 -8.91 -0.56
N VAL A 69 -44.99 -8.17 0.54
CA VAL A 69 -44.57 -8.77 1.82
C VAL A 69 -45.62 -9.76 2.32
N THR A 70 -46.89 -9.39 2.36
CA THR A 70 -47.99 -10.28 2.79
C THR A 70 -48.09 -11.54 1.94
N ALA A 71 -47.95 -11.42 0.61
CA ALA A 71 -47.94 -12.57 -0.28
C ALA A 71 -46.78 -13.52 0.03
N LEU A 72 -45.58 -12.97 0.26
CA LEU A 72 -44.41 -13.78 0.61
C LEU A 72 -44.55 -14.44 1.97
N GLU A 73 -44.98 -13.71 3.00
CA GLU A 73 -45.26 -14.25 4.33
C GLU A 73 -46.23 -15.43 4.25
N TYR A 74 -47.29 -15.31 3.44
CA TYR A 74 -48.24 -16.39 3.22
C TYR A 74 -47.61 -17.60 2.54
N ILE A 75 -46.89 -17.41 1.42
CA ILE A 75 -46.25 -18.49 0.66
C ILE A 75 -45.18 -19.22 1.48
N THR A 76 -44.44 -18.48 2.31
CA THR A 76 -43.41 -19.03 3.21
C THR A 76 -43.97 -19.48 4.57
N SER A 77 -45.27 -19.34 4.81
CA SER A 77 -45.88 -19.68 6.08
C SER A 77 -45.77 -21.19 6.37
N LYS A 78 -45.69 -21.53 7.66
CA LYS A 78 -45.70 -22.93 8.12
C LYS A 78 -46.90 -23.71 7.56
N LYS A 79 -48.07 -23.07 7.43
CA LYS A 79 -49.29 -23.67 6.87
C LYS A 79 -49.14 -24.04 5.40
N VAL A 80 -48.67 -23.12 4.56
CA VAL A 80 -48.48 -23.38 3.11
C VAL A 80 -47.35 -24.38 2.88
N GLN A 81 -46.26 -24.26 3.62
CA GLN A 81 -45.16 -25.23 3.55
C GLN A 81 -45.58 -26.63 4.00
N LYS A 82 -46.38 -26.78 5.08
CA LYS A 82 -46.99 -28.06 5.48
C LYS A 82 -47.83 -28.64 4.32
N LYS A 83 -48.66 -27.81 3.69
CA LYS A 83 -49.49 -28.22 2.54
C LYS A 83 -48.64 -28.78 1.39
N PHE A 84 -47.55 -28.11 1.02
CA PHE A 84 -46.65 -28.61 -0.03
C PHE A 84 -45.98 -29.93 0.32
N ILE A 85 -45.59 -30.12 1.58
CA ILE A 85 -45.05 -31.41 2.03
C ILE A 85 -46.11 -32.51 1.89
N MET A 86 -47.31 -32.26 2.41
CA MET A 86 -48.39 -33.25 2.44
C MET A 86 -48.90 -33.63 1.05
N GLU A 87 -49.07 -32.65 0.15
CA GLU A 87 -49.69 -32.88 -1.16
C GLU A 87 -48.70 -33.29 -2.25
N ARG A 88 -47.44 -32.84 -2.15
CA ARG A 88 -46.44 -33.00 -3.21
C ARG A 88 -45.20 -33.76 -2.76
N GLY A 89 -45.09 -34.11 -1.47
CA GLY A 89 -43.91 -34.74 -0.90
C GLY A 89 -42.66 -33.85 -0.93
N LEU A 90 -42.82 -32.54 -1.20
CA LEU A 90 -41.71 -31.59 -1.23
C LEU A 90 -41.15 -31.40 0.19
N PHE A 91 -39.89 -31.01 0.30
CA PHE A 91 -39.29 -30.71 1.60
C PHE A 91 -39.34 -29.21 1.90
N SER A 92 -39.28 -28.84 3.18
CA SER A 92 -39.28 -27.45 3.62
C SER A 92 -38.03 -27.14 4.45
N GLY A 93 -37.59 -25.89 4.41
CA GLY A 93 -36.54 -25.39 5.31
C GLY A 93 -37.03 -25.21 6.77
N ILE A 94 -38.33 -25.31 7.03
CA ILE A 94 -38.89 -25.12 8.38
C ILE A 94 -38.79 -26.43 9.17
N LEU A 95 -37.71 -26.59 9.94
CA LEU A 95 -37.44 -27.84 10.67
C LEU A 95 -38.57 -28.27 11.61
N SER A 96 -39.28 -27.32 12.22
CA SER A 96 -40.41 -27.61 13.13
C SER A 96 -41.65 -28.20 12.44
N LEU A 97 -41.66 -28.32 11.10
CA LEU A 97 -42.68 -29.09 10.39
C LEU A 97 -42.47 -30.59 10.52
N TYR A 98 -41.23 -31.03 10.74
CA TYR A 98 -40.90 -32.45 10.87
C TYR A 98 -41.13 -33.00 12.28
N ASP A 99 -41.63 -32.17 13.20
CA ASP A 99 -42.16 -32.58 14.51
C ASP A 99 -43.66 -32.92 14.45
N ASP A 100 -44.32 -32.57 13.35
CA ASP A 100 -45.75 -32.76 13.15
C ASP A 100 -46.05 -34.20 12.71
N LYS A 101 -46.90 -34.90 13.47
CA LYS A 101 -47.24 -36.30 13.20
C LYS A 101 -47.87 -36.50 11.83
N ASP A 102 -48.70 -35.56 11.36
CA ASP A 102 -49.35 -35.68 10.05
C ASP A 102 -48.31 -35.66 8.94
N VAL A 103 -47.30 -34.78 9.08
CA VAL A 103 -46.20 -34.66 8.13
C VAL A 103 -45.39 -35.95 8.10
N CYS A 104 -45.08 -36.51 9.26
CA CYS A 104 -44.27 -37.73 9.37
C CYS A 104 -44.99 -39.01 8.94
N ASN A 105 -46.32 -38.95 8.76
CA ASN A 105 -47.07 -40.05 8.16
C ASN A 105 -46.95 -40.08 6.63
N VAL A 106 -46.59 -38.96 6.00
CA VAL A 106 -46.44 -38.85 4.54
C VAL A 106 -44.98 -38.94 4.10
N ILE A 107 -44.05 -38.48 4.93
CA ILE A 107 -42.62 -38.44 4.60
C ILE A 107 -41.74 -38.94 5.75
N ASP A 108 -40.53 -39.37 5.43
CA ASP A 108 -39.53 -39.77 6.43
C ASP A 108 -38.94 -38.54 7.15
N CYS A 109 -39.63 -38.06 8.18
CA CYS A 109 -39.16 -36.97 9.03
C CYS A 109 -37.79 -37.24 9.67
N LYS A 110 -37.46 -38.50 9.99
CA LYS A 110 -36.17 -38.83 10.62
C LYS A 110 -35.02 -38.58 9.64
N PHE A 111 -35.21 -38.95 8.38
CA PHE A 111 -34.29 -38.62 7.30
C PHE A 111 -34.12 -37.10 7.14
N PHE A 112 -35.20 -36.33 7.02
CA PHE A 112 -35.11 -34.87 6.85
C PHE A 112 -34.48 -34.14 8.05
N LYS A 113 -34.77 -34.59 9.28
CA LYS A 113 -34.15 -34.05 10.50
C LYS A 113 -32.66 -34.35 10.64
N SER A 114 -32.17 -35.36 9.93
CA SER A 114 -30.75 -35.74 9.98
C SER A 114 -29.85 -34.84 9.13
N PHE A 115 -30.42 -33.95 8.31
CA PHE A 115 -29.65 -33.02 7.51
C PHE A 115 -28.97 -31.95 8.37
N GLN A 116 -27.70 -31.70 8.04
CA GLN A 116 -26.87 -30.64 8.62
C GLN A 116 -26.41 -29.74 7.48
N PRO A 117 -27.29 -28.84 7.00
CA PRO A 117 -27.03 -28.11 5.77
C PRO A 117 -25.95 -27.04 6.01
N ILE A 118 -24.92 -27.04 5.17
CA ILE A 118 -23.83 -26.07 5.21
C ILE A 118 -24.16 -24.91 4.27
N ALA A 119 -23.92 -23.68 4.71
CA ALA A 119 -24.09 -22.50 3.87
C ALA A 119 -23.05 -22.46 2.74
N ARG A 120 -23.46 -21.97 1.56
CA ARG A 120 -22.52 -21.68 0.48
C ARG A 120 -21.57 -20.55 0.92
N PRO A 121 -20.29 -20.56 0.50
CA PRO A 121 -19.29 -19.54 0.87
C PRO A 121 -19.50 -18.19 0.17
N THR A 122 -20.70 -17.62 0.26
CA THR A 122 -21.04 -16.32 -0.36
C THR A 122 -20.32 -15.13 0.29
N TYR A 123 -19.74 -15.32 1.48
CA TYR A 123 -18.88 -14.32 2.13
C TYR A 123 -17.47 -14.23 1.51
N ILE A 124 -17.03 -15.27 0.79
CA ILE A 124 -15.70 -15.33 0.14
C ILE A 124 -15.74 -14.65 -1.23
N THR A 125 -16.86 -14.82 -1.94
CA THR A 125 -17.01 -14.41 -3.33
C THR A 125 -18.47 -14.07 -3.62
N SER A 126 -18.69 -12.97 -4.34
CA SER A 126 -19.99 -12.62 -4.92
C SER A 126 -20.34 -13.53 -6.09
N ASP A 127 -19.35 -14.06 -6.80
CA ASP A 127 -19.53 -15.00 -7.90
C ASP A 127 -19.28 -16.45 -7.42
N TYR A 128 -20.31 -17.04 -6.82
CA TYR A 128 -20.27 -18.42 -6.36
C TYR A 128 -20.13 -19.43 -7.50
N ASN A 129 -20.67 -19.13 -8.69
CA ASN A 129 -20.66 -20.07 -9.81
C ASN A 129 -19.23 -20.28 -10.31
N THR A 130 -18.51 -19.18 -10.59
CA THR A 130 -17.11 -19.23 -11.00
C THR A 130 -16.23 -19.85 -9.91
N TYR A 131 -16.46 -19.50 -8.64
CA TYR A 131 -15.74 -20.11 -7.52
C TYR A 131 -15.96 -21.63 -7.46
N SER A 132 -17.22 -22.07 -7.52
CA SER A 132 -17.60 -23.48 -7.45
C SER A 132 -17.05 -24.28 -8.63
N GLU A 133 -17.02 -23.69 -9.82
CA GLU A 133 -16.38 -24.29 -11.00
C GLU A 133 -14.88 -24.45 -10.80
N LYS A 134 -14.16 -23.37 -10.45
CA LYS A 134 -12.70 -23.45 -10.21
C LYS A 134 -12.33 -24.42 -9.09
N PHE A 135 -13.12 -24.42 -8.02
CA PHE A 135 -12.95 -25.35 -6.89
C PHE A 135 -13.09 -26.80 -7.34
N ARG A 136 -14.17 -27.13 -8.07
CA ARG A 136 -14.40 -28.49 -8.60
C ARG A 136 -13.33 -28.89 -9.61
N ASN A 137 -12.96 -28.01 -10.53
CA ASN A 137 -11.94 -28.28 -11.53
C ASN A 137 -10.58 -28.58 -10.89
N SER A 138 -10.22 -27.87 -9.81
CA SER A 138 -9.00 -28.17 -9.06
C SER A 138 -9.03 -29.57 -8.43
N ILE A 139 -10.19 -30.02 -7.95
CA ILE A 139 -10.37 -31.38 -7.42
C ILE A 139 -10.33 -32.41 -8.57
N TYR A 140 -10.96 -32.13 -9.71
CA TYR A 140 -11.01 -33.04 -10.85
C TYR A 140 -9.62 -33.25 -11.47
N LYS A 141 -8.81 -32.20 -11.54
CA LYS A 141 -7.41 -32.32 -11.95
C LYS A 141 -6.61 -33.27 -11.07
N TYR A 142 -6.78 -33.19 -9.76
CA TYR A 142 -6.16 -34.14 -8.82
C TYR A 142 -6.67 -35.56 -9.05
N LEU A 143 -7.99 -35.74 -9.10
CA LEU A 143 -8.60 -37.07 -9.14
C LEU A 143 -8.39 -37.78 -10.49
N TYR A 144 -8.32 -37.03 -11.61
CA TYR A 144 -8.44 -37.61 -12.96
C TYR A 144 -7.31 -37.21 -13.92
N GLU A 145 -6.60 -36.11 -13.67
CA GLU A 145 -5.53 -35.61 -14.56
C GLU A 145 -4.13 -35.79 -13.96
N ASN A 146 -4.01 -36.55 -12.86
CA ASN A 146 -2.75 -36.78 -12.12
C ASN A 146 -2.05 -35.48 -11.66
N GLU A 147 -2.82 -34.40 -11.40
CA GLU A 147 -2.26 -33.21 -10.75
C GLU A 147 -1.77 -33.57 -9.34
N ASP A 148 -0.65 -32.99 -8.91
CA ASP A 148 -0.13 -33.21 -7.57
C ASP A 148 -1.08 -32.68 -6.49
N LEU A 149 -1.24 -33.44 -5.40
CA LEU A 149 -2.15 -33.10 -4.29
C LEU A 149 -1.85 -31.72 -3.70
N ILE A 150 -0.56 -31.40 -3.50
CA ILE A 150 -0.14 -30.13 -2.90
C ILE A 150 -0.49 -28.99 -3.85
N GLN A 151 -0.29 -29.19 -5.15
CA GLN A 151 -0.67 -28.20 -6.16
C GLN A 151 -2.19 -27.98 -6.23
N SER A 152 -3.00 -29.03 -6.25
CA SER A 152 -4.46 -28.90 -6.28
C SER A 152 -5.01 -28.26 -5.00
N ILE A 153 -4.45 -28.59 -3.83
CA ILE A 153 -4.76 -27.92 -2.56
C ILE A 153 -4.39 -26.44 -2.64
N ARG A 154 -3.22 -26.11 -3.18
CA ARG A 154 -2.79 -24.71 -3.36
C ARG A 154 -3.77 -23.96 -4.27
N ASN A 155 -4.14 -24.52 -5.42
CA ASN A 155 -5.12 -23.93 -6.32
C ASN A 155 -6.44 -23.62 -5.59
N ILE A 156 -6.93 -24.55 -4.76
CA ILE A 156 -8.15 -24.37 -3.94
C ILE A 156 -7.98 -23.26 -2.90
N LEU A 157 -6.86 -23.24 -2.18
CA LEU A 157 -6.57 -22.21 -1.18
C LEU A 157 -6.47 -20.82 -1.82
N ASN A 158 -5.92 -20.73 -3.02
CA ASN A 158 -5.76 -19.47 -3.75
C ASN A 158 -7.12 -18.85 -4.14
N LEU A 159 -8.19 -19.66 -4.22
CA LEU A 159 -9.55 -19.16 -4.49
C LEU A 159 -10.12 -18.33 -3.33
N SER A 160 -9.62 -18.49 -2.10
CA SER A 160 -10.13 -17.80 -0.91
C SER A 160 -9.09 -16.92 -0.23
N LYS A 161 -7.79 -17.19 -0.43
CA LYS A 161 -6.71 -16.47 0.23
C LYS A 161 -6.47 -15.12 -0.43
N PHE A 162 -6.42 -14.07 0.40
CA PHE A 162 -5.92 -12.77 -0.01
C PHE A 162 -4.41 -12.71 0.16
N TYR A 163 -3.72 -12.36 -0.91
CA TYR A 163 -2.28 -12.18 -0.93
C TYR A 163 -1.92 -10.75 -0.55
N TYR A 164 -0.87 -10.64 0.25
CA TYR A 164 -0.28 -9.38 0.70
C TYR A 164 1.15 -9.64 1.17
N ILE A 165 2.00 -8.63 1.07
CA ILE A 165 3.41 -8.74 1.47
C ILE A 165 3.50 -8.80 3.00
N LYS A 166 4.10 -9.86 3.54
CA LYS A 166 4.44 -9.96 4.97
C LYS A 166 5.88 -9.51 5.20
N ILE A 167 6.15 -9.09 6.44
CA ILE A 167 7.52 -8.76 6.88
C ILE A 167 8.34 -10.05 7.04
N SER A 168 7.71 -11.11 7.52
CA SER A 168 8.31 -12.42 7.71
C SER A 168 7.43 -13.51 7.12
N GLY A 169 7.99 -14.33 6.24
CA GLY A 169 7.33 -15.49 5.64
C GLY A 169 8.32 -16.27 4.77
N GLU A 170 8.14 -17.59 4.69
CA GLU A 170 8.99 -18.49 3.89
C GLU A 170 9.11 -18.09 2.41
N TRP A 171 8.16 -17.30 1.91
CA TRP A 171 8.04 -16.93 0.49
C TRP A 171 8.14 -15.41 0.24
N ASP A 172 8.30 -14.58 1.28
CA ASP A 172 8.21 -13.10 1.19
C ASP A 172 9.58 -12.40 1.38
N TYR A 173 10.64 -12.90 0.71
CA TYR A 173 11.99 -12.34 0.84
C TYR A 173 12.08 -10.87 0.43
N VAL A 174 11.27 -10.44 -0.55
CA VAL A 174 11.22 -9.04 -1.03
C VAL A 174 10.78 -8.11 0.10
N GLY A 175 9.71 -8.47 0.83
CA GLY A 175 9.19 -7.67 1.93
C GLY A 175 10.20 -7.53 3.07
N MET A 176 10.84 -8.64 3.45
CA MET A 176 11.85 -8.65 4.50
C MET A 176 13.07 -7.80 4.13
N LEU A 177 13.55 -7.88 2.89
CA LEU A 177 14.67 -7.08 2.40
C LEU A 177 14.39 -5.58 2.49
N PHE A 178 13.23 -5.13 1.98
CA PHE A 178 12.84 -3.72 2.07
C PHE A 178 12.65 -3.25 3.51
N PHE A 179 12.15 -4.12 4.39
CA PHE A 179 12.02 -3.81 5.80
C PHE A 179 13.38 -3.54 6.45
N ILE A 180 14.35 -4.45 6.28
CA ILE A 180 15.70 -4.32 6.83
C ILE A 180 16.39 -3.07 6.27
N LEU A 181 16.32 -2.86 4.96
CA LEU A 181 16.93 -1.72 4.29
C LEU A 181 16.41 -0.38 4.84
N LYS A 182 15.08 -0.26 5.02
CA LYS A 182 14.47 0.95 5.60
C LYS A 182 14.91 1.19 7.04
N ILE A 183 14.95 0.14 7.87
CA ILE A 183 15.42 0.26 9.26
C ILE A 183 16.88 0.72 9.32
N MET A 184 17.75 0.17 8.46
CA MET A 184 19.14 0.61 8.37
C MET A 184 19.25 2.09 7.98
N VAL A 185 18.51 2.52 6.95
CA VAL A 185 18.50 3.92 6.50
C VAL A 185 17.98 4.85 7.61
N ILE A 186 16.91 4.49 8.31
CA ILE A 186 16.39 5.25 9.45
C ILE A 186 17.45 5.33 10.56
N GLY A 187 18.13 4.23 10.87
CA GLY A 187 19.23 4.21 11.84
C GLY A 187 20.33 5.21 11.48
N VAL A 188 20.76 5.23 10.22
CA VAL A 188 21.74 6.22 9.71
C VAL A 188 21.22 7.65 9.87
N MET A 189 19.96 7.92 9.48
CA MET A 189 19.35 9.24 9.62
C MET A 189 19.33 9.71 11.09
N VAL A 190 18.94 8.85 12.02
CA VAL A 190 18.89 9.16 13.45
C VAL A 190 20.29 9.40 14.04
N VAL A 191 21.25 8.52 13.75
CA VAL A 191 22.65 8.68 14.21
C VAL A 191 23.26 9.97 13.68
N SER A 192 22.95 10.33 12.43
CA SER A 192 23.48 11.54 11.79
C SER A 192 23.06 12.84 12.50
N LEU A 193 21.93 12.86 13.21
CA LEU A 193 21.49 14.04 13.98
C LEU A 193 22.48 14.44 15.09
N SER A 194 23.27 13.49 15.60
CA SER A 194 24.34 13.76 16.57
C SER A 194 25.39 14.74 16.02
N VAL A 195 25.57 14.80 14.69
CA VAL A 195 26.53 15.70 14.02
C VAL A 195 26.16 17.17 14.22
N LEU A 196 24.88 17.51 14.38
CA LEU A 196 24.45 18.90 14.62
C LEU A 196 24.94 19.50 15.94
N LYS A 197 25.37 18.65 16.89
CA LYS A 197 25.89 19.09 18.20
C LYS A 197 27.36 19.47 18.15
N ASN A 198 28.12 18.94 17.19
CA ASN A 198 29.55 19.21 17.07
C ASN A 198 29.77 20.68 16.63
N SER A 199 30.66 21.41 17.32
CA SER A 199 30.97 22.80 17.00
C SER A 199 31.55 22.97 15.61
N ASP A 200 32.37 22.01 15.18
CA ASP A 200 33.15 22.14 13.94
C ASP A 200 32.28 22.05 12.69
N THR A 201 31.21 21.24 12.75
CA THR A 201 30.29 21.03 11.64
C THR A 201 29.24 22.12 11.52
N LYS A 202 29.08 22.98 12.54
CA LYS A 202 28.12 24.11 12.51
C LYS A 202 28.36 25.05 11.33
N VAL A 203 29.58 25.10 10.79
CA VAL A 203 29.90 25.95 9.62
C VAL A 203 29.12 25.53 8.38
N ASN A 204 28.93 24.22 8.14
CA ASN A 204 28.18 23.72 6.98
C ASN A 204 26.66 23.78 7.14
N PHE A 205 26.18 23.93 8.37
CA PHE A 205 24.75 24.04 8.68
C PHE A 205 24.31 25.50 8.90
N LYS A 206 25.14 26.50 8.61
CA LYS A 206 24.82 27.94 8.80
C LYS A 206 23.56 28.43 8.08
N PHE A 207 23.16 27.75 6.99
CA PHE A 207 21.97 28.14 6.22
C PHE A 207 20.70 28.20 7.09
N MET A 208 20.56 27.31 8.08
CA MET A 208 19.33 27.15 8.84
C MET A 208 19.60 26.68 10.28
N SER A 209 18.72 26.98 11.23
CA SER A 209 18.91 26.56 12.62
C SER A 209 18.85 25.03 12.77
N SER A 210 19.53 24.50 13.80
CA SER A 210 19.59 23.05 14.06
C SER A 210 18.20 22.43 14.25
N CYS A 211 17.25 23.15 14.85
CA CYS A 211 15.87 22.67 15.03
C CYS A 211 15.17 22.41 13.70
N LEU A 212 15.39 23.26 12.70
CA LEU A 212 14.79 23.11 11.38
C LEU A 212 15.47 21.99 10.58
N TRP A 213 16.78 21.79 10.73
CA TRP A 213 17.44 20.61 10.18
C TRP A 213 16.92 19.30 10.78
N ILE A 214 16.69 19.27 12.10
CA ILE A 214 16.05 18.12 12.76
C ILE A 214 14.66 17.88 12.15
N MET A 215 13.89 18.94 11.90
CA MET A 215 12.57 18.84 11.27
C MET A 215 12.64 18.22 9.86
N VAL A 216 13.63 18.60 9.03
CA VAL A 216 13.86 18.01 7.70
C VAL A 216 14.16 16.51 7.80
N VAL A 217 15.05 16.11 8.72
CA VAL A 217 15.40 14.69 8.90
C VAL A 217 14.22 13.88 9.43
N ILE A 218 13.44 14.43 10.38
CA ILE A 218 12.20 13.81 10.86
C ILE A 218 11.20 13.66 9.71
N GLY A 219 11.07 14.67 8.85
CA GLY A 219 10.24 14.60 7.64
C GLY A 219 10.64 13.45 6.72
N CYS A 220 11.95 13.30 6.44
CA CYS A 220 12.49 12.18 5.65
C CYS A 220 12.16 10.82 6.28
N ILE A 221 12.33 10.69 7.61
CA ILE A 221 12.00 9.46 8.35
C ILE A 221 10.49 9.16 8.26
N ILE A 222 9.63 10.15 8.46
CA ILE A 222 8.17 9.97 8.37
C ILE A 222 7.77 9.53 6.96
N SER A 223 8.32 10.15 5.91
CA SER A 223 8.08 9.74 4.53
C SER A 223 8.54 8.30 4.28
N LEU A 224 9.68 7.88 4.82
CA LEU A 224 10.17 6.50 4.70
C LEU A 224 9.27 5.51 5.47
N CYS A 225 8.81 5.91 6.65
CA CYS A 225 7.91 5.13 7.50
C CYS A 225 6.53 4.90 6.85
N SER A 226 6.10 5.76 5.94
CA SER A 226 4.87 5.54 5.16
C SER A 226 4.88 4.19 4.42
N GLY A 227 6.05 3.70 4.05
CA GLY A 227 6.21 2.40 3.41
C GLY A 227 5.95 1.21 4.34
N PHE A 228 6.03 1.37 5.67
CA PHE A 228 5.66 0.30 6.60
C PHE A 228 4.16 0.03 6.62
N ILE A 229 3.34 1.01 6.24
CA ILE A 229 1.88 0.85 6.12
C ILE A 229 1.52 -0.15 5.01
N GLY A 230 2.40 -0.30 4.00
CA GLY A 230 2.20 -1.24 2.89
C GLY A 230 2.29 -2.72 3.27
N TYR A 231 2.82 -3.07 4.44
CA TYR A 231 2.91 -4.46 4.88
C TYR A 231 1.60 -4.98 5.47
N GLY A 232 1.32 -6.27 5.28
CA GLY A 232 0.13 -6.94 5.79
C GLY A 232 -1.14 -6.67 4.97
N GLU A 233 -2.29 -7.09 5.48
CA GLU A 233 -3.56 -6.91 4.79
C GLU A 233 -3.90 -5.42 4.60
N VAL A 234 -4.38 -5.06 3.40
CA VAL A 234 -4.85 -3.72 3.07
C VAL A 234 -6.19 -3.47 3.76
N THR A 235 -6.21 -2.50 4.65
CA THR A 235 -7.41 -2.05 5.38
C THR A 235 -7.73 -0.61 5.02
N LYS A 236 -8.99 -0.21 5.21
CA LYS A 236 -9.40 1.20 5.01
C LYS A 236 -8.48 2.16 5.76
N PHE A 237 -8.18 1.87 7.03
CA PHE A 237 -7.27 2.68 7.84
C PHE A 237 -5.90 2.87 7.19
N LYS A 238 -5.27 1.79 6.69
CA LYS A 238 -3.97 1.87 6.00
C LYS A 238 -4.05 2.71 4.73
N CYS A 239 -5.14 2.60 3.97
CA CYS A 239 -5.35 3.40 2.77
C CYS A 239 -5.40 4.91 3.05
N HIS A 240 -5.93 5.34 4.20
CA HIS A 240 -5.90 6.75 4.61
C HIS A 240 -4.53 7.15 5.17
N MET A 241 -3.93 6.31 6.03
CA MET A 241 -2.70 6.69 6.74
C MET A 241 -1.49 6.87 5.80
N LYS A 242 -1.41 6.12 4.70
CA LYS A 242 -0.29 6.20 3.77
C LYS A 242 -0.11 7.58 3.11
N PRO A 243 -1.11 8.15 2.40
CA PRO A 243 -1.00 9.50 1.84
C PRO A 243 -0.82 10.58 2.92
N ILE A 244 -1.39 10.37 4.10
CA ILE A 244 -1.24 11.30 5.24
C ILE A 244 0.22 11.39 5.70
N LEU A 245 0.88 10.26 5.94
CA LEU A 245 2.30 10.25 6.34
C LEU A 245 3.19 10.83 5.25
N LEU A 246 2.90 10.54 3.98
CA LEU A 246 3.65 11.11 2.86
C LEU A 246 3.52 12.64 2.79
N SER A 247 2.29 13.16 2.88
CA SER A 247 2.04 14.62 2.87
C SER A 247 2.68 15.33 4.07
N LEU A 248 2.55 14.73 5.26
CA LEU A 248 3.15 15.27 6.48
C LEU A 248 4.67 15.29 6.40
N GLY A 249 5.29 14.19 5.98
CA GLY A 249 6.74 14.09 5.80
C GLY A 249 7.25 15.09 4.77
N TYR A 250 6.57 15.22 3.62
CA TYR A 250 6.89 16.19 2.58
C TYR A 250 6.87 17.64 3.08
N SER A 251 5.84 18.01 3.83
CA SER A 251 5.73 19.36 4.40
C SER A 251 6.81 19.66 5.44
N LEU A 252 7.16 18.70 6.31
CA LEU A 252 8.24 18.89 7.27
C LEU A 252 9.62 19.06 6.60
N ILE A 253 9.79 18.50 5.40
CA ILE A 253 10.97 18.72 4.56
C ILE A 253 10.93 20.13 3.93
N THR A 254 9.83 20.51 3.29
CA THR A 254 9.78 21.70 2.41
C THR A 254 9.50 23.03 3.12
N ILE A 255 8.63 23.05 4.13
CA ILE A 255 8.31 24.26 4.91
C ILE A 255 9.55 24.99 5.46
N PRO A 256 10.55 24.31 6.07
CA PRO A 256 11.72 25.01 6.58
C PRO A 256 12.51 25.73 5.47
N PHE A 257 12.64 25.13 4.28
CA PHE A 257 13.29 25.78 3.13
C PHE A 257 12.48 26.95 2.60
N LEU A 258 11.17 26.78 2.44
CA LEU A 258 10.29 27.88 2.03
C LEU A 258 10.43 29.07 2.98
N CYS A 259 10.40 28.82 4.30
CA CYS A 259 10.56 29.85 5.31
C CYS A 259 11.91 30.57 5.19
N LYS A 260 13.01 29.82 5.03
CA LYS A 260 14.34 30.40 4.93
C LYS A 260 14.53 31.22 3.65
N LEU A 261 13.98 30.76 2.53
CA LEU A 261 14.00 31.50 1.27
C LEU A 261 13.17 32.79 1.36
N ILE A 262 11.99 32.77 1.98
CA ILE A 262 11.19 34.01 2.19
C ILE A 262 11.98 35.04 3.03
N ILE A 263 12.72 34.60 4.04
CA ILE A 263 13.53 35.48 4.90
C ILE A 263 14.69 36.10 4.13
N ASN A 264 15.29 35.38 3.18
CA ASN A 264 16.46 35.81 2.43
C ASN A 264 16.11 36.61 1.17
N SER A 265 14.97 36.34 0.52
CA SER A 265 14.62 36.88 -0.80
C SER A 265 14.21 38.35 -0.81
N SER A 266 14.20 39.04 0.33
CA SER A 266 13.55 40.35 0.45
C SER A 266 14.44 41.33 1.18
N ASP A 267 14.97 42.29 0.42
CA ASP A 267 15.57 43.47 1.00
C ASP A 267 14.52 44.46 1.55
N HIS A 268 13.22 44.40 1.18
CA HIS A 268 12.24 45.43 1.60
C HIS A 268 10.74 45.01 1.73
N HIS A 269 10.35 43.72 1.74
CA HIS A 269 8.92 43.34 1.83
C HIS A 269 8.43 43.04 3.25
N GLN A 270 7.26 43.59 3.62
CA GLN A 270 6.61 43.40 4.93
C GLN A 270 6.44 41.93 5.34
N LEU A 271 6.16 41.05 4.37
CA LEU A 271 5.99 39.61 4.64
C LEU A 271 7.29 38.96 5.14
N SER A 272 8.43 39.27 4.52
CA SER A 272 9.71 38.70 4.92
C SER A 272 10.13 39.15 6.31
N GLU A 273 9.94 40.44 6.62
CA GLU A 273 10.22 40.98 7.94
C GLU A 273 9.33 40.33 9.01
N TRP A 274 8.04 40.11 8.70
CA TRP A 274 7.15 39.38 9.59
C TRP A 274 7.58 37.93 9.80
N VAL A 275 7.94 37.19 8.73
CA VAL A 275 8.42 35.81 8.82
C VAL A 275 9.74 35.72 9.59
N LYS A 276 10.65 36.68 9.41
CA LYS A 276 11.92 36.77 10.13
C LYS A 276 11.70 36.97 11.64
N ASN A 277 10.77 37.85 12.01
CA ASN A 277 10.46 38.13 13.41
C ASN A 277 9.61 37.02 14.08
N LYS A 278 8.78 36.31 13.31
CA LYS A 278 7.80 35.33 13.79
C LYS A 278 7.94 33.96 13.13
N THR A 279 9.18 33.52 12.88
CA THR A 279 9.50 32.28 12.14
C THR A 279 8.77 31.04 12.67
N VAL A 280 8.77 30.83 13.98
CA VAL A 280 8.10 29.68 14.61
C VAL A 280 6.59 29.72 14.38
N ILE A 281 5.98 30.91 14.45
CA ILE A 281 4.54 31.08 14.24
C ILE A 281 4.19 30.78 12.78
N PHE A 282 4.98 31.29 11.82
CA PHE A 282 4.78 30.99 10.40
C PHE A 282 4.84 29.48 10.11
N ILE A 283 5.85 28.78 10.62
CA ILE A 283 5.99 27.34 10.45
C ILE A 283 4.81 26.60 11.06
N SER A 284 4.40 26.97 12.28
CA SER A 284 3.23 26.38 12.94
C SER A 284 1.95 26.58 12.13
N ILE A 285 1.73 27.77 11.55
CA ILE A 285 0.58 28.04 10.68
C ILE A 285 0.61 27.13 9.45
N MET A 286 1.76 27.00 8.78
CA MET A 286 1.89 26.14 7.58
C MET A 286 1.64 24.66 7.90
N ILE A 287 2.17 24.18 9.05
CA ILE A 287 1.92 22.81 9.51
C ILE A 287 0.44 22.62 9.85
N LEU A 288 -0.19 23.57 10.55
CA LEU A 288 -1.62 23.51 10.88
C LEU A 288 -2.50 23.50 9.63
N LEU A 289 -2.15 24.28 8.61
CA LEU A 289 -2.86 24.27 7.33
C LEU A 289 -2.77 22.90 6.66
N ASN A 290 -1.58 22.28 6.62
CA ASN A 290 -1.44 20.92 6.09
C ASN A 290 -2.23 19.91 6.94
N LEU A 291 -2.13 19.97 8.28
CA LEU A 291 -2.89 19.10 9.17
C LEU A 291 -4.41 19.25 8.98
N ALA A 292 -4.90 20.45 8.72
CA ALA A 292 -6.32 20.68 8.40
C ALA A 292 -6.72 20.00 7.07
N THR A 293 -5.86 20.08 6.05
CA THR A 293 -6.11 19.41 4.76
C THR A 293 -6.03 17.89 4.87
N ILE A 294 -5.10 17.37 5.67
CA ILE A 294 -5.01 15.97 6.08
C ILE A 294 -6.27 15.56 6.86
N GLY A 295 -6.75 16.39 7.77
CA GLY A 295 -7.99 16.19 8.52
C GLY A 295 -9.20 16.02 7.60
N LEU A 296 -9.30 16.88 6.57
CA LEU A 296 -10.33 16.79 5.54
C LEU A 296 -10.28 15.46 4.78
N SER A 297 -9.08 14.88 4.63
CA SER A 297 -8.90 13.58 3.96
C SER A 297 -9.48 12.38 4.73
N PHE A 298 -9.80 12.52 6.02
CA PHE A 298 -10.52 11.47 6.75
C PHE A 298 -12.00 11.40 6.39
N ALA A 299 -12.57 12.46 5.80
CA ALA A 299 -13.92 12.42 5.25
C ALA A 299 -14.00 11.63 3.94
N LEU A 300 -12.87 11.20 3.37
CA LEU A 300 -12.81 10.39 2.17
C LEU A 300 -13.44 9.01 2.41
N SER A 301 -14.23 8.55 1.45
CA SER A 301 -14.64 7.15 1.38
C SER A 301 -13.65 6.38 0.50
N ILE A 302 -12.57 5.87 1.07
CA ILE A 302 -11.66 4.98 0.34
C ILE A 302 -12.17 3.55 0.46
N GLU A 303 -12.43 2.93 -0.69
CA GLU A 303 -12.86 1.54 -0.78
C GLU A 303 -11.66 0.63 -0.98
N VAL A 304 -11.75 -0.57 -0.40
CA VAL A 304 -10.76 -1.62 -0.63
C VAL A 304 -11.31 -2.52 -1.73
N GLU A 305 -10.73 -2.40 -2.92
CA GLU A 305 -11.15 -3.20 -4.08
C GLU A 305 -10.35 -4.50 -4.14
N LYS A 306 -11.03 -5.58 -4.51
CA LYS A 306 -10.44 -6.89 -4.77
C LYS A 306 -10.05 -6.99 -6.24
N ILE A 307 -8.77 -7.19 -6.52
CA ILE A 307 -8.24 -7.46 -7.86
C ILE A 307 -7.85 -8.93 -7.96
N THR A 308 -7.99 -9.48 -9.15
CA THR A 308 -7.51 -10.82 -9.50
C THR A 308 -6.31 -10.67 -10.43
N ASP A 309 -5.17 -11.25 -10.05
CA ASP A 309 -3.96 -11.34 -10.87
C ASP A 309 -4.23 -12.27 -12.09
N VAL A 310 -3.39 -12.15 -13.12
CA VAL A 310 -3.20 -13.12 -14.22
C VAL A 310 -2.99 -14.54 -13.70
N THR A 311 -2.33 -14.71 -12.56
CA THR A 311 -2.15 -16.01 -11.88
C THR A 311 -3.44 -16.56 -11.25
N GLY A 312 -4.51 -15.75 -11.18
CA GLY A 312 -5.75 -16.09 -10.51
C GLY A 312 -5.74 -15.81 -9.00
N GLU A 313 -4.67 -15.22 -8.47
CA GLU A 313 -4.55 -14.85 -7.07
C GLU A 313 -5.32 -13.56 -6.76
N PHE A 314 -5.90 -13.48 -5.57
CA PHE A 314 -6.66 -12.31 -5.15
C PHE A 314 -5.82 -11.42 -4.23
N PHE A 315 -5.75 -10.13 -4.54
CA PHE A 315 -5.15 -9.12 -3.67
C PHE A 315 -6.05 -7.89 -3.55
N LYS A 316 -5.78 -7.08 -2.53
CA LYS A 316 -6.57 -5.89 -2.21
C LYS A 316 -5.77 -4.64 -2.55
N ILE A 317 -6.42 -3.66 -3.19
CA ILE A 317 -5.85 -2.33 -3.43
C ILE A 317 -6.74 -1.24 -2.84
N CYS A 318 -6.14 -0.08 -2.58
CA CYS A 318 -6.87 1.12 -2.19
C CYS A 318 -7.41 1.79 -3.45
N LYS A 319 -8.74 1.82 -3.63
CA LYS A 319 -9.38 2.53 -4.73
C LYS A 319 -10.11 3.76 -4.22
N ILE A 320 -9.79 4.89 -4.82
CA ILE A 320 -10.48 6.14 -4.57
C ILE A 320 -11.70 6.16 -5.49
N SER A 321 -12.90 6.03 -4.94
CA SER A 321 -14.17 6.13 -5.67
C SER A 321 -14.78 7.53 -5.46
N GLY A 322 -15.39 8.10 -6.49
CA GLY A 322 -16.16 9.35 -6.39
C GLY A 322 -15.39 10.65 -6.61
N PHE A 323 -16.09 11.64 -7.18
CA PHE A 323 -15.53 12.94 -7.57
C PHE A 323 -14.98 13.75 -6.40
N ILE A 324 -15.73 13.83 -5.29
CA ILE A 324 -15.31 14.57 -4.08
C ILE A 324 -14.00 14.01 -3.55
N ASN A 325 -13.86 12.68 -3.55
CA ASN A 325 -12.68 12.03 -3.02
C ASN A 325 -11.45 12.31 -3.89
N TYR A 326 -11.62 12.27 -5.21
CA TYR A 326 -10.58 12.64 -6.16
C TYR A 326 -10.18 14.12 -6.02
N PHE A 327 -11.16 15.02 -5.86
CA PHE A 327 -10.91 16.44 -5.65
C PHE A 327 -10.10 16.73 -4.39
N ILE A 328 -10.42 16.10 -3.25
CA ILE A 328 -9.66 16.25 -2.00
C ILE A 328 -8.23 15.71 -2.16
N MET A 329 -8.04 14.58 -2.85
CA MET A 329 -6.70 14.04 -3.14
C MET A 329 -5.90 14.98 -4.04
N ILE A 330 -6.51 15.57 -5.07
CA ILE A 330 -5.89 16.62 -5.89
C ILE A 330 -5.54 17.83 -5.03
N LEU A 331 -6.42 18.27 -4.14
CA LEU A 331 -6.19 19.42 -3.28
C LEU A 331 -4.96 19.20 -2.38
N LEU A 332 -4.87 18.04 -1.72
CA LEU A 332 -3.70 17.63 -0.92
C LEU A 332 -2.41 17.69 -1.74
N PHE A 333 -2.46 17.13 -2.95
CA PHE A 333 -1.30 17.09 -3.84
C PHE A 333 -0.92 18.50 -4.35
N SER A 334 -1.92 19.32 -4.67
CA SER A 334 -1.74 20.67 -5.22
C SER A 334 -1.06 21.62 -4.24
N ILE A 335 -1.35 21.52 -2.94
CA ILE A 335 -0.70 22.35 -1.91
C ILE A 335 0.80 22.09 -1.86
N ASN A 336 1.21 20.81 -1.93
CA ASN A 336 2.61 20.42 -1.96
C ASN A 336 3.29 20.87 -3.27
N MET A 337 2.61 20.77 -4.42
CA MET A 337 3.12 21.27 -5.71
C MET A 337 3.27 22.80 -5.75
N ILE A 338 2.29 23.55 -5.22
CA ILE A 338 2.39 25.01 -5.11
C ILE A 338 3.58 25.39 -4.24
N THR A 339 3.77 24.71 -3.10
CA THR A 339 4.92 24.92 -2.21
C THR A 339 6.25 24.67 -2.95
N SER A 340 6.32 23.61 -3.75
CA SER A 340 7.48 23.29 -4.61
C SER A 340 7.79 24.41 -5.61
N ILE A 341 6.76 24.90 -6.31
CA ILE A 341 6.88 25.97 -7.31
C ILE A 341 7.36 27.26 -6.65
N LEU A 342 6.81 27.63 -5.48
CA LEU A 342 7.26 28.79 -4.71
C LEU A 342 8.74 28.66 -4.31
N ILE A 343 9.18 27.48 -3.87
CA ILE A 343 10.59 27.23 -3.56
C ILE A 343 11.47 27.44 -4.80
N ILE A 344 11.07 26.94 -5.97
CA ILE A 344 11.82 27.13 -7.22
C ILE A 344 11.92 28.62 -7.59
N ILE A 345 10.80 29.35 -7.51
CA ILE A 345 10.77 30.79 -7.83
C ILE A 345 11.68 31.58 -6.88
N LEU A 346 11.58 31.35 -5.57
CA LEU A 346 12.42 32.04 -4.59
C LEU A 346 13.90 31.64 -4.73
N SER A 347 14.17 30.36 -5.01
CA SER A 347 15.53 29.87 -5.30
C SER A 347 16.14 30.56 -6.53
N PHE A 348 15.33 30.83 -7.56
CA PHE A 348 15.79 31.56 -8.73
C PHE A 348 16.16 33.01 -8.39
N ILE A 349 15.35 33.69 -7.56
CA ILE A 349 15.60 35.06 -7.11
C ILE A 349 16.92 35.15 -6.32
N GLU A 350 17.17 34.22 -5.40
CA GLU A 350 18.37 34.25 -4.55
C GLU A 350 19.66 33.74 -5.22
N ARG A 351 19.59 33.27 -6.46
CA ARG A 351 20.70 32.57 -7.13
C ARG A 351 22.02 33.36 -7.17
N ASN A 352 21.97 34.69 -7.10
CA ASN A 352 23.14 35.57 -7.20
C ASN A 352 23.89 35.79 -5.87
N ILE A 353 23.37 35.33 -4.74
CA ILE A 353 23.99 35.55 -3.43
C ILE A 353 25.07 34.49 -3.18
N MET A 354 26.35 34.90 -3.16
CA MET A 354 27.49 33.99 -3.05
C MET A 354 27.47 33.11 -1.79
N GLU A 355 26.91 33.62 -0.68
CA GLU A 355 26.86 32.87 0.58
C GLU A 355 25.88 31.69 0.54
N THR A 356 24.76 31.82 -0.18
CA THR A 356 23.66 30.84 -0.19
C THR A 356 23.57 30.03 -1.49
N VAL A 357 24.31 30.41 -2.54
CA VAL A 357 24.22 29.80 -3.89
C VAL A 357 24.34 28.28 -3.88
N ARG A 358 25.18 27.72 -3.00
CA ARG A 358 25.37 26.26 -2.89
C ARG A 358 24.12 25.59 -2.33
N ASP A 359 23.52 26.17 -1.29
CA ASP A 359 22.33 25.64 -0.64
C ASP A 359 21.12 25.69 -1.56
N ILE A 360 20.96 26.82 -2.26
CA ILE A 360 19.91 27.05 -3.24
C ILE A 360 19.98 26.03 -4.38
N ARG A 361 21.18 25.72 -4.89
CA ARG A 361 21.36 24.69 -5.93
C ARG A 361 20.92 23.32 -5.43
N LEU A 362 21.31 22.92 -4.22
CA LEU A 362 20.91 21.62 -3.64
C LEU A 362 19.40 21.54 -3.43
N ILE A 363 18.77 22.59 -2.90
CA ILE A 363 17.31 22.68 -2.73
C ILE A 363 16.61 22.55 -4.09
N THR A 364 17.09 23.28 -5.10
CA THR A 364 16.52 23.25 -6.45
C THR A 364 16.62 21.85 -7.06
N ILE A 365 17.78 21.19 -6.93
CA ILE A 365 17.98 19.80 -7.40
C ILE A 365 16.97 18.87 -6.76
N VAL A 366 16.77 18.97 -5.44
CA VAL A 366 15.84 18.09 -4.70
C VAL A 366 14.41 18.30 -5.14
N VAL A 367 13.95 19.54 -5.26
CA VAL A 367 12.58 19.83 -5.73
C VAL A 367 12.37 19.30 -7.15
N ILE A 368 13.37 19.41 -8.03
CA ILE A 368 13.28 18.83 -9.39
C ILE A 368 13.18 17.30 -9.33
N VAL A 369 14.00 16.64 -8.52
CA VAL A 369 13.94 15.18 -8.32
C VAL A 369 12.56 14.77 -7.80
N ASP A 370 11.99 15.51 -6.85
CA ASP A 370 10.68 15.24 -6.30
C ASP A 370 9.57 15.37 -7.35
N ILE A 371 9.61 16.40 -8.19
CA ILE A 371 8.66 16.59 -9.30
C ILE A 371 8.76 15.42 -10.29
N ILE A 372 9.98 14.96 -10.60
CA ILE A 372 10.18 13.79 -11.49
C ILE A 372 9.59 12.53 -10.86
N LEU A 373 9.84 12.28 -9.56
CA LEU A 373 9.30 11.12 -8.85
C LEU A 373 7.77 11.14 -8.78
N VAL A 374 7.16 12.31 -8.61
CA VAL A 374 5.71 12.52 -8.71
C VAL A 374 5.21 12.12 -10.09
N ILE A 375 5.85 12.58 -11.16
CA ILE A 375 5.42 12.26 -12.54
C ILE A 375 5.50 10.75 -12.76
N ILE A 376 6.58 10.10 -12.32
CA ILE A 376 6.74 8.65 -12.38
C ILE A 376 5.64 7.95 -11.59
N PHE A 377 5.31 8.43 -10.39
CA PHE A 377 4.21 7.90 -9.58
C PHE A 377 2.87 7.98 -10.31
N ILE A 378 2.55 9.12 -10.94
CA ILE A 378 1.31 9.29 -11.72
C ILE A 378 1.28 8.33 -12.91
N CYS A 379 2.39 8.20 -13.65
CA CYS A 379 2.50 7.26 -14.77
C CYS A 379 2.28 5.80 -14.31
N LEU A 380 2.89 5.42 -13.18
CA LEU A 380 2.73 4.07 -12.63
C LEU A 380 1.32 3.81 -12.09
N SER A 381 0.65 4.83 -11.53
CA SER A 381 -0.73 4.70 -11.06
C SER A 381 -1.75 4.43 -12.16
N ASN A 382 -1.41 4.76 -13.41
CA ASN A 382 -2.26 4.50 -14.56
C ASN A 382 -1.99 3.13 -15.21
N ASN A 383 -0.96 2.41 -14.78
CA ASN A 383 -0.61 1.11 -15.33
C ASN A 383 -1.28 -0.02 -14.53
N ASN A 384 -1.80 -1.02 -15.25
CA ASN A 384 -2.30 -2.24 -14.63
C ASN A 384 -1.11 -3.14 -14.26
N PHE A 385 -0.86 -3.30 -12.96
CA PHE A 385 0.14 -4.26 -12.48
C PHE A 385 -0.42 -5.68 -12.57
N ASN A 386 0.36 -6.58 -13.17
CA ASN A 386 -0.02 -7.98 -13.28
C ASN A 386 -0.02 -8.65 -11.91
N THR A 387 1.04 -8.44 -11.10
CA THR A 387 1.20 -9.09 -9.80
C THR A 387 1.26 -8.10 -8.63
N TYR A 388 0.89 -8.56 -7.44
CA TYR A 388 0.86 -7.72 -6.24
C TYR A 388 2.28 -7.33 -5.77
N GLU A 389 3.28 -8.17 -5.98
CA GLU A 389 4.68 -7.87 -5.66
C GLU A 389 5.21 -6.76 -6.55
N SER A 390 4.86 -6.79 -7.85
CA SER A 390 5.27 -5.76 -8.80
C SER A 390 4.67 -4.40 -8.43
N CYS A 391 3.39 -4.40 -8.04
CA CYS A 391 2.69 -3.23 -7.52
C CYS A 391 3.39 -2.68 -6.26
N PHE A 392 3.65 -3.54 -5.27
CA PHE A 392 4.35 -3.17 -4.04
C PHE A 392 5.74 -2.60 -4.33
N LEU A 393 6.55 -3.32 -5.12
CA LEU A 393 7.91 -2.95 -5.46
C LEU A 393 7.96 -1.57 -6.14
N ALA A 394 7.08 -1.33 -7.12
CA ALA A 394 7.04 -0.08 -7.86
C ALA A 394 6.76 1.12 -6.95
N TYR A 395 5.71 1.05 -6.14
CA TYR A 395 5.35 2.17 -5.25
C TYR A 395 6.34 2.35 -4.10
N GLU A 396 6.79 1.26 -3.46
CA GLU A 396 7.72 1.36 -2.33
C GLU A 396 9.11 1.85 -2.76
N SER A 397 9.55 1.52 -3.97
CA SER A 397 10.81 2.03 -4.52
C SER A 397 10.75 3.54 -4.73
N ILE A 398 9.63 4.09 -5.21
CA ILE A 398 9.47 5.55 -5.37
C ILE A 398 9.57 6.25 -4.02
N PHE A 399 8.87 5.78 -2.99
CA PHE A 399 8.90 6.40 -1.67
C PHE A 399 10.26 6.26 -0.99
N PHE A 400 10.93 5.12 -1.22
CA PHE A 400 12.29 4.91 -0.74
C PHE A 400 13.27 5.89 -1.40
N VAL A 401 13.26 6.00 -2.73
CA VAL A 401 14.12 6.93 -3.47
C VAL A 401 13.80 8.38 -3.09
N PHE A 402 12.52 8.75 -2.95
CA PHE A 402 12.10 10.07 -2.49
C PHE A 402 12.73 10.45 -1.15
N SER A 403 12.58 9.59 -0.12
CA SER A 403 13.14 9.89 1.20
C SER A 403 14.68 9.90 1.18
N LEU A 404 15.30 8.94 0.49
CA LEU A 404 16.75 8.81 0.43
C LEU A 404 17.40 9.98 -0.34
N SER A 405 16.82 10.43 -1.46
CA SER A 405 17.33 11.55 -2.24
C SER A 405 17.23 12.86 -1.45
N ASN A 406 16.09 13.12 -0.82
CA ASN A 406 15.87 14.29 0.03
C ASN A 406 16.89 14.34 1.17
N TYR A 407 17.04 13.25 1.91
CA TYR A 407 18.01 13.18 3.00
C TYR A 407 19.45 13.33 2.51
N SER A 408 19.84 12.57 1.49
CA SER A 408 21.23 12.52 1.03
C SER A 408 21.68 13.85 0.44
N ILE A 409 20.84 14.51 -0.36
CA ILE A 409 21.20 15.77 -1.04
C ILE A 409 21.11 16.96 -0.07
N LEU A 410 20.07 17.05 0.76
CA LEU A 410 19.88 18.21 1.65
C LEU A 410 20.78 18.16 2.89
N TYR A 411 20.91 16.99 3.51
CA TYR A 411 21.56 16.81 4.80
C TYR A 411 22.85 15.99 4.71
N GLY A 412 22.80 14.81 4.07
CA GLY A 412 23.92 13.88 3.97
C GLY A 412 25.16 14.48 3.30
N TYR A 413 24.97 15.20 2.20
CA TYR A 413 26.05 15.89 1.48
C TYR A 413 26.80 16.89 2.37
N ARG A 414 26.09 17.63 3.24
CA ARG A 414 26.69 18.61 4.17
C ARG A 414 27.55 17.93 5.22
N MET A 415 27.08 16.79 5.72
CA MET A 415 27.80 15.98 6.69
C MET A 415 29.12 15.46 6.09
N LEU A 416 29.07 14.93 4.86
CA LEU A 416 30.24 14.36 4.20
C LEU A 416 31.23 15.42 3.73
N TRP A 417 30.77 16.62 3.37
CA TRP A 417 31.64 17.71 2.91
C TRP A 417 32.73 18.08 3.91
N ASP A 418 32.42 18.12 5.21
CA ASP A 418 33.42 18.40 6.26
C ASP A 418 34.48 17.30 6.35
N VAL A 419 34.07 16.04 6.21
CA VAL A 419 34.98 14.90 6.24
C VAL A 419 35.95 14.96 5.06
N PHE A 420 35.43 15.21 3.85
CA PHE A 420 36.27 15.32 2.65
C PHE A 420 37.22 16.52 2.71
N LYS A 421 36.76 17.68 3.21
CA LYS A 421 37.60 18.88 3.32
C LYS A 421 38.78 18.66 4.28
N ARG A 422 38.57 17.98 5.41
CA ARG A 422 39.64 17.66 6.36
C ARG A 422 40.70 16.73 5.76
N SER A 423 40.27 15.74 4.98
CA SER A 423 41.18 14.84 4.27
C SER A 423 42.09 15.61 3.33
N TYR A 424 41.53 16.52 2.53
CA TYR A 424 42.31 17.31 1.56
C TYR A 424 43.30 18.28 2.22
N SER A 425 42.92 18.91 3.34
CA SER A 425 43.84 19.81 4.06
C SER A 425 45.03 19.07 4.69
N HIS A 426 44.88 17.79 5.07
CA HIS A 426 45.96 17.01 5.64
C HIS A 426 46.97 16.53 4.59
N GLU A 427 46.50 16.20 3.39
CA GLU A 427 47.34 15.74 2.27
C GLU A 427 48.27 16.87 1.77
N ASN A 428 47.74 18.08 1.58
CA ASN A 428 48.56 19.22 1.14
C ASN A 428 49.58 19.71 2.20
N ASN A 429 49.31 19.47 3.49
CA ASN A 429 50.23 19.81 4.57
C ASN A 429 51.32 18.73 4.82
N THR A 430 51.12 17.50 4.33
CA THR A 430 52.12 16.42 4.47
C THR A 430 53.13 16.42 3.32
N GLU A 431 52.73 16.79 2.09
CA GLU A 431 53.68 16.98 0.99
C GLU A 431 54.63 18.18 1.18
N THR A 432 54.21 19.20 1.92
CA THR A 432 55.08 20.36 2.25
C THR A 432 56.09 20.07 3.37
N PHE A 433 55.87 19.07 4.22
CA PHE A 433 56.82 18.69 5.27
C PHE A 433 57.84 17.64 4.81
N ALA A 434 57.49 16.76 3.86
CA ALA A 434 58.44 15.77 3.32
C ALA A 434 59.53 16.39 2.42
N GLY A 435 59.33 17.62 1.92
CA GLY A 435 60.31 18.35 1.11
C GLY A 435 61.33 19.18 1.90
N PHE A 436 61.12 19.41 3.20
CA PHE A 436 61.93 20.36 3.98
C PHE A 436 62.99 19.71 4.90
N GLU A 437 62.92 18.39 5.16
CA GLU A 437 63.93 17.70 5.99
C GLU A 437 65.15 17.16 5.22
N SER A 438 65.16 17.18 3.87
CA SER A 438 66.33 16.68 3.09
C SER A 438 67.35 17.75 2.66
N LYS A 439 67.09 19.04 2.93
CA LYS A 439 67.98 20.15 2.55
C LYS A 439 68.11 21.18 3.66
N CYS A 440 68.83 20.87 4.73
CA CYS A 440 69.64 21.85 5.47
C CYS A 440 70.53 21.17 6.54
N SER A 441 71.36 20.21 6.11
CA SER A 441 72.51 19.72 6.89
C SER A 441 73.86 19.92 6.19
N LYS A 442 73.90 20.70 5.11
CA LYS A 442 75.15 21.13 4.46
C LYS A 442 74.93 22.50 3.84
N ILE A 443 75.57 23.52 4.40
CA ILE A 443 76.31 24.60 3.70
C ILE A 443 76.83 25.51 4.81
N SER A 444 78.11 25.30 5.13
CA SER A 444 79.01 26.32 5.65
C SER A 444 79.28 27.37 4.57
N SER A 445 79.33 28.63 4.99
CA SER A 445 79.90 29.80 4.31
C SER A 445 81.34 29.57 3.83
N PRO A 446 81.99 30.49 3.08
CA PRO A 446 81.54 31.81 2.57
C PRO A 446 81.78 32.01 1.04
N ASP A 447 81.19 33.04 0.43
CA ASP A 447 81.98 34.17 -0.11
C ASP A 447 81.12 35.25 -0.76
N LEU A 448 81.68 36.45 -0.69
CA LEU A 448 81.19 37.76 -1.10
C LEU A 448 81.21 37.99 -2.62
N ASN A 449 80.41 38.99 -3.02
CA ASN A 449 80.48 39.86 -4.19
C ASN A 449 79.61 39.54 -5.42
N ASN A 450 79.00 40.64 -5.90
CA ASN A 450 78.35 40.90 -7.19
C ASN A 450 76.96 40.29 -7.39
N GLU A 451 75.98 40.96 -8.00
CA GLU A 451 75.73 42.30 -8.55
C GLU A 451 74.21 42.22 -8.83
N GLU A 452 73.39 43.09 -8.26
CA GLU A 452 72.81 44.24 -8.97
C GLU A 452 72.48 43.95 -10.46
N ASN A 453 71.18 43.79 -10.77
CA ASN A 453 70.50 43.86 -12.08
C ASN A 453 69.59 42.66 -12.42
N ILE A 454 68.43 42.51 -11.75
CA ILE A 454 67.25 41.89 -12.38
C ILE A 454 65.99 42.58 -11.86
N GLU A 455 65.75 43.81 -12.31
CA GLU A 455 64.47 44.49 -12.13
C GLU A 455 64.14 45.27 -13.41
N LYS A 456 63.92 44.53 -14.52
CA LYS A 456 63.37 45.05 -15.79
C LYS A 456 63.12 43.91 -16.81
N SER A 457 62.08 43.11 -16.60
CA SER A 457 61.41 42.36 -17.69
C SER A 457 60.08 41.76 -17.22
N ALA A 458 59.11 42.60 -16.90
CA ALA A 458 57.72 42.16 -16.70
C ALA A 458 56.76 43.26 -17.20
N MET A 459 56.94 43.64 -18.46
CA MET A 459 55.92 44.25 -19.31
C MET A 459 56.21 43.75 -20.73
N GLU A 460 55.14 43.39 -21.45
CA GLU A 460 55.10 42.71 -22.77
C GLU A 460 55.11 41.16 -22.72
N ASN A 461 53.93 40.56 -22.52
CA ASN A 461 53.23 39.85 -23.61
C ASN A 461 51.90 39.21 -23.14
N VAL A 462 50.85 39.56 -23.89
CA VAL A 462 49.44 39.08 -23.91
C VAL A 462 48.48 39.68 -22.89
#